data_AF-A0A0A7LD07-F1
#
_entry.id   AF-A0A0A7LD07-F1
#
_cell.length_a   1.000
_cell.length_b   1.000
_cell.length_c   1.000
_cell.angle_alpha   90.00
_cell.angle_beta   90.00
_cell.angle_gamma   90.00
#
_symmetry.space_group_name_H-M   'P 1'
#
loop_
_entity.id
_entity.type
_entity.pdbx_description
1 polymer ?
#
loop_
_entity_poly.entity_id
_entity_poly.type
_entity_poly.pdbx_seq_one_letter_code
_entity_poly.pdbx_strand_id
1 'polypeptide(L)'
;MSTSRSGIERADKDATEGQTGKKKSNRFKAKLYLDSEYIFTEDDRYAPSDPMGRLYSEGRYWTKMRPEDLPEWYVKGRIYRRYGSLSALGVKHLLYVPNYFFDHHMYKYDFLYVSFNEEIKRIEREDGFDYCEGYDYQLTASMITAFVDAAEKYSGYDVTEIRKELKRKEEWFYERNRLKRETAKAQYKCLGEAKEK
;
A
#
# COMPACT_ATOMS: atom_id res chain seq x y z
N MET A 1 55.06 -43.75 -39.00
CA MET A 1 54.42 -44.30 -37.78
C MET A 1 53.32 -43.34 -37.36
N SER A 2 52.12 -43.90 -37.18
CA SER A 2 51.04 -43.48 -36.28
C SER A 2 50.54 -42.01 -36.35
N THR A 3 49.40 -41.76 -37.03
CA THR A 3 48.02 -41.62 -36.47
C THR A 3 47.64 -40.15 -36.22
N SER A 4 46.69 -39.61 -37.00
CA SER A 4 45.29 -39.33 -36.56
C SER A 4 45.14 -37.88 -36.04
N ARG A 5 44.07 -37.10 -36.23
CA ARG A 5 42.66 -37.22 -36.63
C ARG A 5 42.20 -35.78 -36.96
N SER A 6 41.60 -35.49 -38.12
CA SER A 6 40.16 -35.43 -38.43
C SER A 6 39.30 -34.44 -37.62
N GLY A 7 38.58 -33.57 -38.34
CA GLY A 7 37.35 -32.89 -37.92
C GLY A 7 37.59 -31.48 -37.33
N ILE A 8 36.70 -30.50 -37.47
CA ILE A 8 35.25 -30.55 -37.67
C ILE A 8 34.80 -29.27 -38.41
N GLU A 9 33.77 -29.47 -39.22
CA GLU A 9 33.03 -28.51 -40.05
C GLU A 9 32.43 -27.33 -39.28
N ARG A 10 32.25 -26.25 -40.05
CA ARG A 10 31.40 -25.11 -39.73
C ARG A 10 29.96 -25.61 -39.50
N ALA A 11 29.41 -25.27 -38.34
CA ALA A 11 27.97 -25.30 -38.11
C ALA A 11 27.55 -23.87 -37.73
N ASP A 12 26.93 -23.19 -38.69
CA ASP A 12 26.09 -22.05 -38.44
C ASP A 12 24.97 -22.49 -37.48
N LYS A 13 24.90 -21.82 -36.33
CA LYS A 13 23.74 -21.86 -35.44
C LYS A 13 23.36 -20.45 -35.06
N ASP A 14 22.40 -19.94 -35.82
CA ASP A 14 21.42 -18.99 -35.34
C ASP A 14 20.74 -19.51 -34.06
N ALA A 15 20.20 -18.54 -33.31
CA ALA A 15 19.41 -18.63 -32.10
C ALA A 15 20.18 -18.62 -30.77
N THR A 16 20.29 -17.43 -30.19
CA THR A 16 19.84 -17.25 -28.80
C THR A 16 19.32 -15.82 -28.61
N GLU A 17 18.00 -15.67 -28.78
CA GLU A 17 17.25 -14.70 -28.00
C GLU A 17 17.58 -14.92 -26.52
N GLY A 18 18.04 -13.87 -25.84
CA GLY A 18 18.53 -13.98 -24.47
C GLY A 18 18.87 -12.62 -23.88
N GLN A 19 17.97 -11.64 -24.00
CA GLN A 19 18.01 -10.44 -23.16
C GLN A 19 16.74 -10.29 -22.34
N THR A 20 16.38 -11.34 -21.60
CA THR A 20 15.43 -11.23 -20.49
C THR A 20 16.13 -10.62 -19.28
N GLY A 21 15.71 -9.39 -18.92
CA GLY A 21 15.67 -8.93 -17.53
C GLY A 21 17.00 -8.63 -16.85
N LYS A 22 17.76 -7.65 -17.35
CA LYS A 22 18.89 -7.07 -16.60
C LYS A 22 18.40 -6.48 -15.27
N LYS A 23 18.85 -7.08 -14.16
CA LYS A 23 18.68 -6.69 -12.74
C LYS A 23 18.54 -5.17 -12.53
N LYS A 24 17.32 -4.70 -12.29
CA LYS A 24 17.01 -3.32 -11.81
C LYS A 24 17.02 -3.20 -10.28
N SER A 25 17.55 -4.18 -9.53
CA SER A 25 17.35 -4.24 -8.07
C SER A 25 18.30 -3.39 -7.23
N ASN A 26 19.38 -2.81 -7.79
CA ASN A 26 20.41 -2.16 -6.95
C ASN A 26 20.27 -0.62 -6.82
N ARG A 27 19.29 0.01 -7.49
CA ARG A 27 19.09 1.48 -7.40
C ARG A 27 18.10 1.92 -6.31
N PHE A 28 17.23 1.02 -5.84
CA PHE A 28 16.17 1.33 -4.88
C PHE A 28 16.48 0.69 -3.53
N LYS A 29 17.09 1.48 -2.64
CA LYS A 29 17.48 1.00 -1.30
C LYS A 29 16.41 1.27 -0.24
N ALA A 30 15.65 2.34 -0.40
CA ALA A 30 14.62 2.74 0.57
C ALA A 30 13.27 2.09 0.26
N LYS A 31 12.48 1.85 1.31
CA LYS A 31 11.13 1.32 1.15
C LYS A 31 10.13 2.43 0.90
N LEU A 32 10.38 3.63 1.45
CA LEU A 32 9.52 4.79 1.32
C LEU A 32 10.16 5.89 0.47
N TYR A 33 9.37 6.46 -0.44
CA TYR A 33 9.68 7.70 -1.14
C TYR A 33 8.52 8.70 -1.02
N LEU A 34 8.78 9.93 -0.58
CA LEU A 34 7.79 11.00 -0.43
C LEU A 34 8.04 12.14 -1.42
N ASP A 35 7.01 12.91 -1.74
CA ASP A 35 7.10 14.08 -2.61
C ASP A 35 7.66 15.33 -1.91
N SER A 36 7.66 15.33 -0.58
CA SER A 36 8.21 16.39 0.26
C SER A 36 8.99 15.82 1.45
N GLU A 37 9.79 16.68 2.08
CA GLU A 37 10.53 16.34 3.28
C GLU A 37 9.60 16.11 4.48
N TYR A 38 9.98 15.14 5.30
CA TYR A 38 9.36 14.81 6.56
C TYR A 38 9.94 15.73 7.65
N ILE A 39 9.26 16.86 7.88
CA ILE A 39 9.65 17.86 8.87
C ILE A 39 8.80 17.66 10.13
N PHE A 40 9.44 17.25 11.23
CA PHE A 40 8.82 17.20 12.56
C PHE A 40 8.89 18.60 13.19
N THR A 41 7.97 19.48 12.82
CA THR A 41 7.74 20.75 13.54
C THR A 41 6.41 20.67 14.29
N GLU A 42 6.26 21.45 15.38
CA GLU A 42 5.03 21.50 16.19
C GLU A 42 3.75 21.71 15.35
N ASP A 43 3.90 22.32 14.18
CA ASP A 43 2.83 22.65 13.26
C ASP A 43 2.65 21.67 12.09
N ASP A 44 3.58 20.71 11.90
CA ASP A 44 3.62 19.74 10.78
C ASP A 44 3.16 20.37 9.44
N ARG A 45 3.51 21.66 9.27
CA ARG A 45 3.06 22.49 8.16
C ARG A 45 3.66 21.89 6.90
N TYR A 46 2.79 21.49 5.98
CA TYR A 46 3.13 20.83 4.70
C TYR A 46 4.44 21.39 4.14
N ALA A 47 5.52 20.61 4.24
CA ALA A 47 6.71 20.89 3.47
C ALA A 47 6.28 20.94 2.01
N PRO A 48 6.59 22.02 1.26
CA PRO A 48 6.21 22.09 -0.14
C PRO A 48 6.86 20.91 -0.87
N SER A 49 6.11 20.27 -1.76
CA SER A 49 6.66 19.24 -2.65
C SER A 49 7.81 19.85 -3.47
N ASP A 50 8.79 19.02 -3.86
CA ASP A 50 9.91 19.51 -4.68
C ASP A 50 9.34 20.12 -5.98
N PRO A 51 9.64 21.39 -6.32
CA PRO A 51 9.15 22.04 -7.54
C PRO A 51 9.47 21.28 -8.84
N MET A 52 10.50 20.44 -8.83
CA MET A 52 10.92 19.63 -9.97
C MET A 52 10.32 18.21 -9.95
N GLY A 53 9.42 17.91 -9.01
CA GLY A 53 8.72 16.63 -8.90
C GLY A 53 9.62 15.47 -8.47
N ARG A 54 10.71 15.75 -7.75
CA ARG A 54 11.63 14.72 -7.25
C ARG A 54 11.17 14.18 -5.90
N LEU A 55 11.69 12.99 -5.57
CA LEU A 55 11.32 12.27 -4.37
C LEU A 55 12.39 12.34 -3.27
N TYR A 56 11.93 12.26 -2.03
CA TYR A 56 12.73 12.12 -0.82
C TYR A 56 12.70 10.68 -0.32
N SER A 57 13.88 10.07 -0.22
CA SER A 57 14.09 8.73 0.33
C SER A 57 13.85 8.73 1.84
N GLU A 58 13.01 7.82 2.32
CA GLU A 58 12.54 7.76 3.72
C GLU A 58 11.98 9.11 4.22
N GLY A 59 11.48 9.93 3.28
CA GLY A 59 11.03 11.30 3.57
C GLY A 59 12.12 12.27 3.99
N ARG A 60 13.40 11.88 4.05
CA ARG A 60 14.47 12.72 4.62
C ARG A 60 15.57 13.05 3.62
N TYR A 61 15.97 12.08 2.80
CA TYR A 61 17.14 12.24 1.94
C TYR A 61 16.70 12.59 0.53
N TRP A 62 17.09 13.78 0.08
CA TRP A 62 16.80 14.24 -1.28
C TRP A 62 17.37 13.29 -2.34
N THR A 63 16.60 13.03 -3.42
CA THR A 63 17.02 12.16 -4.51
C THR A 63 16.82 12.82 -5.88
N LYS A 64 17.46 12.24 -6.90
CA LYS A 64 17.24 12.62 -8.30
C LYS A 64 16.07 11.87 -8.95
N MET A 65 15.40 10.98 -8.22
CA MET A 65 14.33 10.13 -8.76
C MET A 65 13.00 10.87 -8.81
N ARG A 66 12.19 10.51 -9.80
CA ARG A 66 10.80 10.95 -9.94
C ARG A 66 9.83 9.78 -9.71
N PRO A 67 8.52 10.04 -9.49
CA PRO A 67 7.52 8.98 -9.40
C PRO A 67 7.56 7.98 -10.56
N GLU A 68 7.84 8.45 -11.78
CA GLU A 68 7.86 7.61 -12.99
C GLU A 68 9.09 6.69 -13.04
N ASP A 69 10.15 7.01 -12.28
CA ASP A 69 11.31 6.13 -12.14
C ASP A 69 11.03 4.94 -11.24
N LEU A 70 10.03 5.04 -10.34
CA LEU A 70 9.75 3.99 -9.38
C LEU A 70 9.23 2.72 -10.08
N PRO A 71 9.67 1.54 -9.62
CA PRO A 71 9.14 0.26 -10.10
C PRO A 71 7.66 0.07 -9.77
N GLU A 72 7.00 -0.83 -10.48
CA GLU A 72 5.56 -1.13 -10.30
C GLU A 72 5.20 -1.68 -8.91
N TRP A 73 6.17 -2.17 -8.14
CA TRP A 73 5.95 -2.63 -6.77
C TRP A 73 5.91 -1.50 -5.75
N TYR A 74 6.10 -0.25 -6.16
CA TYR A 74 5.84 0.92 -5.30
C TYR A 74 4.39 1.36 -5.45
N VAL A 75 3.65 1.30 -4.37
CA VAL A 75 2.24 1.69 -4.31
C VAL A 75 2.14 3.16 -3.97
N LYS A 76 1.55 3.94 -4.86
CA LYS A 76 1.34 5.38 -4.66
C LYS A 76 0.14 5.62 -3.72
N GLY A 77 0.30 6.55 -2.80
CA GLY A 77 -0.80 6.96 -1.92
C GLY A 77 -0.43 8.10 -1.00
N ARG A 78 -1.25 8.28 0.04
CA ARG A 78 -1.03 9.29 1.07
C ARG A 78 -0.44 8.65 2.32
N ILE A 79 0.78 9.02 2.65
CA ILE A 79 1.58 8.44 3.74
C ILE A 79 2.00 9.60 4.65
N TYR A 80 1.68 9.54 5.93
CA TYR A 80 1.96 10.61 6.92
C TYR A 80 1.58 12.01 6.40
N ARG A 81 0.35 12.14 5.91
CA ARG A 81 -0.27 13.37 5.34
C ARG A 81 0.35 13.88 4.02
N ARG A 82 1.41 13.24 3.50
CA ARG A 82 2.12 13.59 2.26
C ARG A 82 1.82 12.62 1.14
N TYR A 83 2.08 13.00 -0.11
CA TYR A 83 2.00 12.07 -1.21
C TYR A 83 3.31 11.30 -1.32
N GLY A 84 3.22 10.02 -1.65
CA GLY A 84 4.42 9.22 -1.75
C GLY A 84 4.13 7.86 -2.32
N SER A 85 5.13 6.99 -2.22
CA SER A 85 5.00 5.60 -2.61
C SER A 85 5.78 4.71 -1.66
N LEU A 86 5.16 3.59 -1.28
CA LEU A 86 5.75 2.58 -0.41
C LEU A 86 5.97 1.29 -1.21
N SER A 87 7.15 0.70 -1.05
CA SER A 87 7.50 -0.59 -1.66
C SER A 87 6.65 -1.71 -1.06
N ALA A 88 5.88 -2.41 -1.88
CA ALA A 88 5.23 -3.66 -1.49
C ALA A 88 6.16 -4.88 -1.59
N LEU A 89 7.42 -4.69 -2.01
CA LEU A 89 8.41 -5.76 -2.15
C LEU A 89 9.16 -6.04 -0.84
N GLY A 90 9.19 -7.32 -0.47
CA GLY A 90 9.85 -7.86 0.71
C GLY A 90 9.06 -7.64 2.00
N VAL A 91 7.74 -7.48 1.91
CA VAL A 91 6.85 -7.37 3.07
C VAL A 91 6.93 -8.67 3.86
N LYS A 92 7.16 -8.56 5.17
CA LYS A 92 7.27 -9.71 6.08
C LYS A 92 5.98 -9.95 6.85
N HIS A 93 5.30 -8.89 7.28
CA HIS A 93 4.05 -9.01 8.02
C HIS A 93 3.13 -7.82 7.74
N LEU A 94 1.83 -8.11 7.61
CA LEU A 94 0.75 -7.14 7.46
C LEU A 94 -0.29 -7.37 8.55
N LEU A 95 -0.75 -6.28 9.14
CA LEU A 95 -1.86 -6.30 10.10
C LEU A 95 -2.89 -5.24 9.72
N TYR A 96 -4.06 -5.68 9.31
CA TYR A 96 -5.20 -4.80 9.03
C TYR A 96 -6.07 -4.64 10.28
N VAL A 97 -6.34 -3.40 10.66
CA VAL A 97 -7.15 -3.03 11.81
C VAL A 97 -8.34 -2.18 11.32
N PRO A 98 -9.52 -2.79 11.12
CA PRO A 98 -10.71 -2.08 10.68
C PRO A 98 -11.35 -1.27 11.82
N ASN A 99 -11.93 -0.12 11.49
CA ASN A 99 -12.71 0.70 12.43
C ASN A 99 -14.20 0.52 12.17
N TYR A 100 -14.93 -0.21 13.01
CA TYR A 100 -16.38 -0.41 12.86
C TYR A 100 -17.25 0.64 13.59
N PHE A 101 -16.65 1.76 14.02
CA PHE A 101 -17.36 2.81 14.75
C PHE A 101 -17.85 3.92 13.81
N PHE A 102 -16.99 4.38 12.91
CA PHE A 102 -17.29 5.45 11.97
C PHE A 102 -17.78 4.89 10.63
N ASP A 103 -19.04 5.19 10.29
CA ASP A 103 -19.76 4.61 9.13
C ASP A 103 -19.97 5.58 7.96
N HIS A 104 -19.40 6.78 8.04
CA HIS A 104 -19.53 7.85 7.03
C HIS A 104 -18.45 7.83 5.96
N HIS A 105 -17.34 7.12 6.17
CA HIS A 105 -16.26 6.97 5.20
C HIS A 105 -15.70 5.55 5.17
N MET A 106 -15.61 4.95 3.97
CA MET A 106 -14.94 3.66 3.78
C MET A 106 -13.43 3.82 3.98
N TYR A 107 -12.81 2.92 4.76
CA TYR A 107 -11.35 2.80 5.00
C TYR A 107 -10.62 4.01 5.61
N LYS A 108 -11.23 5.19 5.71
CA LYS A 108 -10.56 6.43 6.17
C LYS A 108 -9.98 6.32 7.58
N TYR A 109 -10.68 5.61 8.46
CA TYR A 109 -10.31 5.44 9.87
C TYR A 109 -9.71 4.05 10.15
N ASP A 110 -9.52 3.25 9.09
CA ASP A 110 -8.89 1.96 9.21
C ASP A 110 -7.38 2.11 9.04
N PHE A 111 -6.64 1.16 9.60
CA PHE A 111 -5.19 1.14 9.51
C PHE A 111 -4.70 -0.17 8.93
N LEU A 112 -3.69 -0.09 8.08
CA LEU A 112 -2.88 -1.23 7.67
C LEU A 112 -1.45 -0.98 8.13
N TYR A 113 -0.99 -1.81 9.06
CA TYR A 113 0.38 -1.79 9.53
C TYR A 113 1.23 -2.72 8.67
N VAL A 114 2.41 -2.25 8.29
CA VAL A 114 3.34 -2.92 7.39
C VAL A 114 4.67 -3.09 8.09
N SER A 115 5.19 -4.32 8.11
CA SER A 115 6.53 -4.63 8.59
C SER A 115 7.33 -5.38 7.53
N PHE A 116 8.59 -5.01 7.37
CA PHE A 116 9.60 -5.65 6.53
C PHE A 116 10.54 -6.53 7.35
N ASN A 117 10.59 -6.33 8.66
CA ASN A 117 11.63 -6.91 9.52
C ASN A 117 11.08 -7.86 10.58
N GLU A 118 9.90 -7.58 11.14
CA GLU A 118 9.36 -8.29 12.31
C GLU A 118 7.89 -8.68 12.12
N GLU A 119 7.40 -9.54 13.01
CA GLU A 119 5.97 -9.81 13.11
C GLU A 119 5.32 -8.70 13.95
N ILE A 120 4.17 -8.21 13.52
CA ILE A 120 3.47 -7.11 14.18
C ILE A 120 2.64 -7.68 15.33
N LYS A 121 2.82 -7.14 16.52
CA LYS A 121 2.11 -7.58 17.73
C LYS A 121 1.07 -6.55 18.14
N ARG A 122 -0.14 -7.01 18.45
CA ARG A 122 -1.17 -6.19 19.09
C ARG A 122 -0.94 -6.21 20.59
N ILE A 123 -0.94 -5.04 21.21
CA ILE A 123 -0.71 -4.85 22.63
C ILE A 123 -1.99 -4.28 23.24
N GLU A 124 -2.55 -5.06 24.13
CA GLU A 124 -3.64 -4.63 25.00
C GLU A 124 -3.04 -3.78 26.12
N ARG A 125 -3.44 -2.50 26.19
CA ARG A 125 -3.10 -1.62 27.32
C ARG A 125 -4.36 -1.33 28.14
N GLU A 126 -4.14 -1.02 29.42
CA GLU A 126 -5.22 -0.71 30.37
C GLU A 126 -6.05 0.53 29.97
N ASP A 127 -5.53 1.39 29.08
CA ASP A 127 -6.21 2.57 28.56
C ASP A 127 -7.30 2.24 27.51
N GLY A 128 -7.45 0.96 27.13
CA GLY A 128 -8.47 0.49 26.21
C GLY A 128 -8.19 0.81 24.73
N PHE A 129 -6.99 1.31 24.40
CA PHE A 129 -6.57 1.52 23.02
C PHE A 129 -5.71 0.36 22.53
N ASP A 130 -6.05 -0.18 21.36
CA ASP A 130 -5.25 -1.21 20.68
C ASP A 130 -3.99 -0.58 20.10
N TYR A 131 -2.84 -0.84 20.73
CA TYR A 131 -1.55 -0.46 20.17
C TYR A 131 -0.97 -1.60 19.34
N CYS A 132 -0.22 -1.25 18.31
CA CYS A 132 0.56 -2.21 17.53
C CYS A 132 2.05 -1.89 17.70
N GLU A 133 2.91 -2.89 17.80
CA GLU A 133 4.37 -2.76 17.81
C GLU A 133 5.00 -3.65 16.74
N GLY A 134 6.22 -3.32 16.33
CA GLY A 134 6.97 -4.09 15.32
C GLY A 134 6.62 -3.78 13.86
N TYR A 135 5.89 -2.67 13.61
CA TYR A 135 5.61 -2.18 12.25
C TYR A 135 6.58 -1.06 11.85
N ASP A 136 6.93 -1.01 10.56
CA ASP A 136 7.76 0.05 9.99
C ASP A 136 6.90 1.22 9.46
N TYR A 137 5.74 0.91 8.86
CA TYR A 137 4.85 1.90 8.27
C TYR A 137 3.37 1.66 8.57
N GLN A 138 2.57 2.72 8.55
CA GLN A 138 1.12 2.69 8.74
C GLN A 138 0.43 3.36 7.54
N LEU A 139 -0.51 2.64 6.92
CA LEU A 139 -1.29 3.08 5.77
C LEU A 139 -2.76 3.29 6.13
N THR A 140 -3.44 4.15 5.39
CA THR A 140 -4.85 4.52 5.61
C THR A 140 -5.63 4.62 4.31
N ALA A 141 -6.96 4.61 4.42
CA ALA A 141 -7.88 4.88 3.31
C ALA A 141 -7.68 3.94 2.11
N SER A 142 -7.83 4.46 0.89
CA SER A 142 -7.75 3.68 -0.35
C SER A 142 -6.38 3.05 -0.61
N MET A 143 -5.33 3.49 0.09
CA MET A 143 -4.01 2.88 -0.05
C MET A 143 -3.96 1.47 0.55
N ILE A 144 -4.85 1.16 1.50
CA ILE A 144 -4.92 -0.15 2.16
C ILE A 144 -5.14 -1.26 1.12
N THR A 145 -6.20 -1.16 0.33
CA THR A 145 -6.57 -2.20 -0.64
C THR A 145 -5.50 -2.35 -1.73
N ALA A 146 -5.02 -1.23 -2.28
CA ALA A 146 -3.97 -1.23 -3.29
C ALA A 146 -2.65 -1.85 -2.78
N PHE A 147 -2.32 -1.63 -1.50
CA PHE A 147 -1.11 -2.20 -0.92
C PHE A 147 -1.24 -3.70 -0.64
N VAL A 148 -2.41 -4.16 -0.21
CA VAL A 148 -2.69 -5.59 -0.03
C VAL A 148 -2.55 -6.34 -1.36
N ASP A 149 -3.14 -5.83 -2.44
CA ASP A 149 -3.01 -6.43 -3.78
C ASP A 149 -1.55 -6.47 -4.25
N ALA A 150 -0.79 -5.40 -4.01
CA ALA A 150 0.61 -5.33 -4.37
C ALA A 150 1.49 -6.26 -3.51
N ALA A 151 1.19 -6.42 -2.23
CA ALA A 151 1.93 -7.33 -1.34
C ALA A 151 1.74 -8.79 -1.75
N GLU A 152 0.51 -9.19 -2.11
CA GLU A 152 0.24 -10.51 -2.68
C GLU A 152 1.02 -10.70 -3.99
N LYS A 153 0.92 -9.74 -4.92
CA LYS A 153 1.55 -9.85 -6.25
C LYS A 153 3.08 -9.87 -6.20
N TYR A 154 3.70 -9.00 -5.40
CA TYR A 154 5.15 -8.76 -5.47
C TYR A 154 5.95 -9.38 -4.32
N SER A 155 5.31 -9.64 -3.17
CA SER A 155 5.96 -10.34 -2.05
C SER A 155 5.48 -11.77 -1.88
N GLY A 156 4.43 -12.21 -2.62
CA GLY A 156 3.83 -13.52 -2.40
C GLY A 156 3.23 -13.66 -1.00
N TYR A 157 2.86 -12.54 -0.38
CA TYR A 157 2.32 -12.52 0.98
C TYR A 157 0.90 -13.10 0.97
N ASP A 158 0.59 -13.98 1.93
CA ASP A 158 -0.77 -14.50 2.08
C ASP A 158 -1.68 -13.43 2.66
N VAL A 159 -2.61 -12.94 1.83
CA VAL A 159 -3.57 -11.89 2.18
C VAL A 159 -4.97 -12.45 2.44
N THR A 160 -5.15 -13.77 2.53
CA THR A 160 -6.47 -14.41 2.61
C THR A 160 -7.33 -13.86 3.74
N GLU A 161 -6.80 -13.80 4.96
CA GLU A 161 -7.54 -13.28 6.11
C GLU A 161 -7.77 -11.77 6.03
N ILE A 162 -6.81 -11.01 5.49
CA ILE A 162 -6.96 -9.57 5.27
C ILE A 162 -8.09 -9.30 4.26
N ARG A 163 -8.15 -10.06 3.16
CA ARG A 163 -9.22 -9.94 2.15
C ARG A 163 -10.59 -10.28 2.71
N LYS A 164 -10.69 -11.30 3.58
CA LYS A 164 -11.94 -11.63 4.28
C LYS A 164 -12.42 -10.44 5.12
N GLU A 165 -11.52 -9.83 5.89
CA GLU A 165 -11.89 -8.70 6.75
C GLU A 165 -12.20 -7.42 5.96
N LEU A 166 -11.48 -7.15 4.87
CA LEU A 166 -11.82 -6.06 3.93
C LEU A 166 -13.23 -6.25 3.36
N LYS A 167 -13.57 -7.46 2.91
CA LYS A 167 -14.93 -7.76 2.41
C LYS A 167 -15.99 -7.57 3.48
N ARG A 168 -15.74 -8.06 4.70
CA ARG A 168 -16.63 -7.86 5.86
C ARG A 168 -16.84 -6.38 6.16
N LYS A 169 -15.78 -5.57 6.08
CA LYS A 169 -15.83 -4.13 6.24
C LYS A 169 -16.69 -3.45 5.17
N GLU A 170 -16.57 -3.87 3.91
CA GLU A 170 -17.40 -3.37 2.81
C GLU A 170 -18.87 -3.66 3.04
N GLU A 171 -19.21 -4.92 3.35
CA GLU A 171 -20.58 -5.36 3.63
C GLU A 171 -21.20 -4.55 4.78
N TRP A 172 -20.48 -4.40 5.89
CA TRP A 172 -20.91 -3.59 7.03
C TRP A 172 -21.19 -2.14 6.63
N PHE A 173 -20.30 -1.52 5.85
CA PHE A 173 -20.43 -0.13 5.44
C PHE A 173 -21.65 0.08 4.53
N TYR A 174 -21.84 -0.80 3.54
CA TYR A 174 -22.97 -0.71 2.62
C TYR A 174 -24.31 -0.96 3.31
N GLU A 175 -24.39 -1.96 4.18
CA GLU A 175 -25.61 -2.26 4.92
C GLU A 175 -26.02 -1.08 5.81
N ARG A 176 -25.07 -0.51 6.55
CA ARG A 176 -25.35 0.62 7.43
C ARG A 176 -25.76 1.88 6.67
N ASN A 177 -25.14 2.16 5.52
CA ASN A 177 -25.53 3.28 4.67
C ASN A 177 -26.87 3.06 3.97
N ARG A 178 -27.21 1.81 3.61
CA ARG A 178 -28.52 1.44 3.09
C ARG A 178 -29.61 1.71 4.12
N LEU A 179 -29.44 1.20 5.34
CA LEU A 179 -30.39 1.38 6.44
C LEU A 179 -30.65 2.87 6.72
N LYS A 180 -29.59 3.70 6.78
CA LYS A 180 -29.74 5.15 6.94
C LYS A 180 -30.61 5.80 5.85
N ARG A 181 -30.43 5.39 4.59
CA ARG A 181 -31.22 5.90 3.46
C ARG A 181 -32.68 5.46 3.56
N GLU A 182 -32.95 4.22 3.96
CA GLU A 182 -34.30 3.70 4.15
C GLU A 182 -35.01 4.41 5.31
N THR A 183 -34.33 4.60 6.45
CA THR A 183 -34.87 5.35 7.60
C THR A 183 -35.18 6.81 7.24
N ALA A 184 -34.27 7.48 6.53
CA ALA A 184 -34.49 8.86 6.07
C ALA A 184 -35.73 8.95 5.16
N LYS A 185 -35.87 8.04 4.18
CA LYS A 185 -37.05 7.98 3.30
C LYS A 185 -38.35 7.79 4.08
N ALA A 186 -38.36 6.89 5.06
CA ALA A 186 -39.53 6.66 5.91
C ALA A 186 -39.92 7.90 6.72
N GLN A 187 -38.93 8.60 7.30
CA GLN A 187 -39.16 9.85 8.04
C GLN A 187 -39.75 10.94 7.15
N TYR A 188 -39.21 11.16 5.94
CA TYR A 188 -39.74 12.14 4.99
C TYR A 188 -41.17 11.82 4.55
N LYS A 189 -41.51 10.54 4.36
CA LYS A 189 -42.86 10.10 4.01
C LYS A 189 -43.86 10.43 5.14
N CYS A 190 -43.53 10.08 6.39
CA CYS A 190 -44.39 10.40 7.54
C CYS A 190 -44.55 11.91 7.77
N LEU A 191 -43.51 12.70 7.56
CA LEU A 191 -43.55 14.17 7.68
C LEU A 191 -44.37 14.83 6.57
N GLY A 192 -44.40 14.25 5.36
CA GLY A 192 -45.27 14.71 4.27
C GLY A 192 -46.75 14.44 4.57
N GLU A 193 -47.06 13.22 5.01
CA GLU A 193 -48.42 12.82 5.37
C GLU A 193 -48.97 13.57 6.61
N ALA A 194 -48.09 14.03 7.51
CA ALA A 194 -48.47 14.82 8.67
C ALA A 194 -48.72 16.31 8.38
N LYS A 195 -48.31 16.83 7.20
CA LYS A 195 -48.53 18.23 6.80
C LYS A 195 -49.79 18.43 5.94
N GLU A 196 -50.40 17.36 5.47
CA GLU A 196 -51.64 17.37 4.66
C GLU A 196 -52.91 17.11 5.50
N LYS A 197 -52.78 17.05 6.84
CA LYS A 197 -53.90 16.98 7.81
C LYS A 197 -53.97 18.25 8.63
#